data_AF-A0A7C1AXN3-F1
#
_entry.id   AF-A0A7C1AXN3-F1
#
_cell.length_a   1.000
_cell.length_b   1.000
_cell.length_c   1.000
_cell.angle_alpha   90.00
_cell.angle_beta   90.00
_cell.angle_gamma   90.00
#
_symmetry.space_group_name_H-M   'P 1'
#
loop_
_entity.id
_entity.type
_entity.pdbx_description
1 polymer ?
#
loop_
_entity_poly.entity_id
_entity_poly.type
_entity_poly.pdbx_seq_one_letter_code
_entity_poly.pdbx_strand_id
1 'polypeptide(L)'
;MKKFLSIFLLFIILGCTEEWNFYVVDDGVKEYSLSELKKFEISTIYETVVDEEIKEVKWEGTPSNILGKGDIINYISEDLYMVSIPYDVDVILAYKKDGKSVPKEEGGPLKIAVEQNYGCKCNWLKNLKIVEFIDAENSFSIYGEVFNILYFSPRDLNVFYSIEDIIENRHNRVKLNRILDKAICKSKAEKITFITEKGRKDFDLREIRDINPEIVYDNGFNIPSLNLENIRAIKIE
;
A
#
# COMPACT_ATOMS: atom_id res chain seq x y z
N MET A 1 53.14 -22.81 40.80
CA MET A 1 52.55 -23.14 39.48
C MET A 1 51.25 -23.87 39.76
N LYS A 2 50.04 -23.45 39.37
CA LYS A 2 49.58 -22.84 38.11
C LYS A 2 48.53 -21.77 38.42
N LYS A 3 48.58 -20.65 37.69
CA LYS A 3 47.52 -19.64 37.61
C LYS A 3 46.36 -20.24 36.81
N PHE A 4 45.17 -20.32 37.39
CA PHE A 4 43.95 -20.51 36.59
C PHE A 4 43.46 -19.12 36.18
N LEU A 5 43.63 -18.85 34.89
CA LEU A 5 43.19 -17.65 34.21
C LEU A 5 41.66 -17.73 34.11
N SER A 6 40.96 -16.93 34.91
CA SER A 6 39.53 -16.74 34.75
C SER A 6 39.30 -15.88 33.51
N ILE A 7 39.02 -16.51 32.38
CA ILE A 7 38.52 -15.82 31.18
C ILE A 7 37.05 -15.56 31.44
N PHE A 8 36.74 -14.35 31.89
CA PHE A 8 35.40 -13.81 31.92
C PHE A 8 35.01 -13.55 30.46
N LEU A 9 34.29 -14.50 29.83
CA LEU A 9 33.64 -14.26 28.55
C LEU A 9 32.53 -13.24 28.78
N LEU A 10 32.85 -11.97 28.50
CA LEU A 10 31.86 -10.93 28.35
C LEU A 10 31.13 -11.20 27.02
N PHE A 11 30.07 -12.00 27.08
CA PHE A 11 29.10 -12.08 25.97
C PHE A 11 28.42 -10.71 25.88
N ILE A 12 28.90 -9.88 24.97
CA ILE A 12 28.19 -8.70 24.50
C ILE A 12 26.97 -9.23 23.75
N ILE A 13 25.83 -9.35 24.45
CA ILE A 13 24.51 -9.43 23.83
C ILE A 13 24.20 -8.00 23.34
N LEU A 14 24.89 -7.58 22.28
CA LEU A 14 24.33 -6.57 21.39
C LEU A 14 23.18 -7.29 20.70
N GLY A 15 21.98 -7.17 21.25
CA GLY A 15 20.78 -7.47 20.48
C GLY A 15 20.84 -6.58 19.24
N CYS A 16 21.16 -7.16 18.09
CA CYS A 16 20.88 -6.53 16.81
C CYS A 16 19.38 -6.30 16.81
N THR A 17 18.95 -5.07 17.10
CA THR A 17 17.58 -4.69 16.78
C THR A 17 17.51 -4.66 15.26
N GLU A 18 16.75 -5.58 14.67
CA GLU A 18 16.51 -5.58 13.23
C GLU A 18 16.00 -4.19 12.81
N GLU A 19 16.73 -3.57 11.89
CA GLU A 19 16.36 -2.27 11.35
C GLU A 19 15.15 -2.45 10.42
N TRP A 20 14.15 -1.58 10.57
CA TRP A 20 12.98 -1.62 9.69
C TRP A 20 13.31 -1.01 8.34
N ASN A 21 13.34 -1.84 7.30
CA ASN A 21 13.49 -1.38 5.92
C ASN A 21 12.13 -1.37 5.20
N PHE A 22 11.99 -0.48 4.23
CA PHE A 22 10.84 -0.38 3.35
C PHE A 22 11.33 0.01 1.94
N TYR A 23 10.45 -0.12 0.95
CA TYR A 23 10.80 0.12 -0.45
C TYR A 23 9.99 1.29 -1.00
N VAL A 24 10.64 2.10 -1.82
CA VAL A 24 10.00 3.11 -2.65
C VAL A 24 10.10 2.66 -4.09
N VAL A 25 8.96 2.63 -4.77
CA VAL A 25 8.83 2.31 -6.20
C VAL A 25 8.42 3.58 -6.94
N ASP A 26 9.26 4.02 -7.86
CA ASP A 26 9.02 5.15 -8.79
C ASP A 26 9.54 4.72 -10.17
N ASP A 27 10.54 5.40 -10.74
CA ASP A 27 11.29 4.93 -11.93
C ASP A 27 12.03 3.58 -11.74
N GLY A 28 12.20 3.17 -10.48
CA GLY A 28 12.83 1.91 -10.08
C GLY A 28 12.49 1.58 -8.63
N VAL A 29 13.10 0.52 -8.08
CA VAL A 29 12.89 0.13 -6.68
C VAL A 29 14.10 0.55 -5.85
N LYS A 30 13.86 1.30 -4.79
CA LYS A 30 14.87 1.71 -3.83
C LYS A 30 14.49 1.28 -2.42
N GLU A 31 15.38 0.56 -1.76
CA GLU A 31 15.26 0.26 -0.33
C GLU A 31 15.72 1.47 0.50
N TYR A 32 14.98 1.74 1.56
CA TYR A 32 15.31 2.71 2.59
C TYR A 32 15.20 2.06 3.96
N SER A 33 16.15 2.37 4.82
CA SER A 33 16.02 2.06 6.23
C SER A 33 15.22 3.14 6.96
N LEU A 34 14.61 2.79 8.10
CA LEU A 34 13.92 3.75 8.96
C LEU A 34 14.88 4.83 9.48
N SER A 35 16.16 4.51 9.69
CA SER A 35 17.14 5.51 10.13
C SER A 35 17.51 6.49 9.02
N GLU A 36 17.49 6.05 7.76
CA GLU A 36 17.63 6.93 6.59
C GLU A 36 16.41 7.84 6.43
N LEU A 37 15.19 7.29 6.56
CA LEU A 37 13.95 8.06 6.48
C LEU A 37 13.93 9.23 7.48
N LYS A 38 14.41 8.98 8.71
CA LYS A 38 14.48 10.00 9.78
C LYS A 38 15.41 11.17 9.50
N LYS A 39 16.23 11.11 8.44
CA LYS A 39 17.12 12.21 8.01
C LYS A 39 16.41 13.19 7.07
N PHE A 40 15.27 12.82 6.52
CA PHE A 40 14.46 13.70 5.67
C PHE A 40 13.71 14.75 6.50
N GLU A 41 13.16 15.75 5.81
CA GLU A 41 12.30 16.75 6.42
C GLU A 41 11.13 16.10 7.16
N ILE A 42 10.81 16.65 8.33
CA ILE A 42 9.73 16.19 9.19
C ILE A 42 8.51 17.08 8.98
N SER A 43 7.35 16.45 8.76
CA SER A 43 6.05 17.08 8.82
C SER A 43 5.20 16.46 9.93
N THR A 44 4.03 17.05 10.16
CA THR A 44 3.12 16.68 11.24
C THR A 44 1.69 16.60 10.72
N ILE A 45 0.98 15.55 11.13
CA ILE A 45 -0.47 15.44 10.98
C ILE A 45 -1.08 15.32 12.37
N TYR A 46 -2.11 16.12 12.64
CA TYR A 46 -2.86 16.07 13.89
C TYR A 46 -4.07 15.16 13.70
N GLU A 47 -4.36 14.34 14.70
CA GLU A 47 -5.54 13.47 14.74
C GLU A 47 -6.44 13.89 15.90
N THR A 48 -7.70 14.21 15.61
CA THR A 48 -8.71 14.44 16.65
C THR A 48 -9.30 13.10 17.07
N VAL A 49 -9.09 12.71 18.32
CA VAL A 49 -9.62 11.50 18.95
C VAL A 49 -10.75 11.92 19.89
N VAL A 50 -11.93 11.31 19.69
CA VAL A 50 -13.09 11.52 20.56
C VAL A 50 -13.25 10.26 21.41
N ASP A 51 -12.97 10.40 22.70
CA ASP A 51 -13.21 9.39 23.73
C ASP A 51 -14.14 10.01 24.80
N GLU A 52 -13.88 9.81 26.10
CA GLU A 52 -14.53 10.58 27.18
C GLU A 52 -14.29 12.11 27.04
N GLU A 53 -13.17 12.50 26.42
CA GLU A 53 -12.81 13.88 26.08
C GLU A 53 -12.29 13.98 24.64
N ILE A 54 -12.35 15.18 24.04
CA ILE A 54 -11.72 15.46 22.74
C ILE A 54 -10.23 15.71 22.96
N LYS A 55 -9.38 14.90 22.31
CA LYS A 55 -7.91 14.99 22.39
C LYS A 55 -7.32 15.13 21.00
N GLU A 56 -6.26 15.92 20.87
CA GLU A 56 -5.44 15.96 19.65
C GLU A 56 -4.19 15.12 19.85
N VAL A 57 -3.97 14.18 18.94
CA VAL A 57 -2.79 13.32 18.88
C VAL A 57 -1.89 13.82 17.76
N LYS A 58 -0.60 14.00 18.04
CA LYS A 58 0.38 14.48 17.07
C LYS A 58 1.10 13.29 16.41
N TRP A 59 1.02 13.18 15.10
CA TRP A 59 1.80 12.23 14.31
C TRP A 59 2.94 12.95 13.60
N GLU A 60 4.16 12.41 13.66
CA GLU A 60 5.33 13.02 13.05
C GLU A 60 6.07 12.01 12.17
N GLY A 61 6.49 12.48 10.99
CA GLY A 61 7.06 11.62 9.96
C GLY A 61 7.53 12.40 8.76
N THR A 62 8.00 11.68 7.76
CA THR A 62 8.44 12.25 6.48
C THR A 62 7.26 12.37 5.53
N PRO A 63 6.99 13.52 4.90
CA PRO A 63 6.00 13.61 3.83
C PRO A 63 6.29 12.59 2.74
N SER A 64 5.31 11.80 2.32
CA SER A 64 5.57 10.73 1.34
C SER A 64 5.96 11.28 -0.03
N ASN A 65 5.34 12.39 -0.45
CA ASN A 65 5.54 13.01 -1.77
C ASN A 65 6.97 13.50 -2.07
N ILE A 66 7.87 13.60 -1.08
CA ILE A 66 9.28 13.93 -1.35
C ILE A 66 10.08 12.73 -1.85
N LEU A 67 9.51 11.52 -1.79
CA LEU A 67 10.21 10.27 -2.10
C LEU A 67 10.09 9.85 -3.58
N GLY A 68 9.21 10.48 -4.36
CA GLY A 68 8.96 10.15 -5.77
C GLY A 68 7.86 11.03 -6.38
N LYS A 69 7.40 10.70 -7.59
CA LYS A 69 6.35 11.47 -8.30
C LYS A 69 5.33 10.56 -8.97
N GLY A 70 4.05 10.93 -8.90
CA GLY A 70 2.97 10.25 -9.61
C GLY A 70 1.65 10.99 -9.49
N ASP A 71 0.56 10.39 -9.97
CA ASP A 71 -0.80 10.88 -9.79
C ASP A 71 -1.46 10.27 -8.55
N ILE A 72 -1.10 9.02 -8.24
CA ILE A 72 -1.57 8.23 -7.10
C ILE A 72 -0.35 7.65 -6.38
N ILE A 73 -0.46 7.44 -5.08
CA ILE A 73 0.50 6.70 -4.27
C ILE A 73 -0.21 5.47 -3.69
N ASN A 74 0.30 4.29 -4.02
CA ASN A 74 -0.04 3.05 -3.35
C ASN A 74 0.84 2.87 -2.12
N TYR A 75 0.21 2.67 -0.97
CA TYR A 75 0.87 2.26 0.25
C TYR A 75 0.54 0.79 0.50
N ILE A 76 1.56 -0.03 0.71
CA ILE A 76 1.40 -1.48 0.91
C ILE A 76 2.07 -1.87 2.23
N SER A 77 1.32 -2.56 3.08
CA SER A 77 1.81 -3.07 4.36
C SER A 77 2.59 -4.37 4.21
N GLU A 78 3.28 -4.77 5.27
CA GLU A 78 3.98 -6.05 5.36
C GLU A 78 3.07 -7.26 5.07
N ASP A 79 1.78 -7.20 5.41
CA ASP A 79 0.78 -8.24 5.13
C ASP A 79 0.06 -8.06 3.78
N LEU A 80 0.61 -7.22 2.89
CA LEU A 80 0.11 -6.96 1.54
C LEU A 80 -1.28 -6.29 1.49
N TYR A 81 -1.76 -5.71 2.60
CA TYR A 81 -2.87 -4.77 2.56
C TYR A 81 -2.43 -3.53 1.79
N MET A 82 -3.33 -2.95 1.00
CA MET A 82 -3.01 -1.86 0.09
C MET A 82 -4.06 -0.76 0.18
N VAL A 83 -3.60 0.49 0.18
CA VAL A 83 -4.45 1.67 0.04
C VAL A 83 -3.89 2.57 -1.04
N SER A 84 -4.76 3.13 -1.88
CA SER A 84 -4.41 4.07 -2.95
C SER A 84 -4.88 5.46 -2.57
N ILE A 85 -3.98 6.44 -2.60
CA ILE A 85 -4.27 7.83 -2.22
C ILE A 85 -3.75 8.77 -3.32
N PRO A 86 -4.53 9.75 -3.79
CA PRO A 86 -4.06 10.78 -4.71
C PRO A 86 -2.79 11.48 -4.21
N TYR A 87 -1.89 11.79 -5.14
CA TYR A 87 -0.58 12.35 -4.82
C TYR A 87 -0.64 13.72 -4.14
N ASP A 88 -1.70 14.49 -4.40
CA ASP A 88 -1.93 15.84 -3.84
C ASP A 88 -2.50 15.83 -2.41
N VAL A 89 -2.84 14.66 -1.87
CA VAL A 89 -3.28 14.51 -0.48
C VAL A 89 -2.08 14.45 0.45
N ASP A 90 -2.12 15.23 1.53
CA ASP A 90 -1.07 15.25 2.53
C ASP A 90 -1.02 13.92 3.31
N VAL A 91 0.07 13.18 3.08
CA VAL A 91 0.39 11.93 3.78
C VAL A 91 1.81 12.00 4.33
N ILE A 92 1.98 11.59 5.59
CA ILE A 92 3.29 11.38 6.19
C ILE A 92 3.53 9.89 6.46
N LEU A 93 4.77 9.46 6.27
CA LEU A 93 5.29 8.20 6.75
C LEU A 93 5.64 8.37 8.24
N ALA A 94 4.65 8.16 9.10
CA ALA A 94 4.73 8.41 10.54
C ALA A 94 5.57 7.35 11.25
N TYR A 95 6.58 7.82 11.97
CA TYR A 95 7.43 7.01 12.86
C TYR A 95 7.47 7.55 14.29
N LYS A 96 6.78 8.67 14.57
CA LYS A 96 6.47 9.12 15.93
C LYS A 96 5.00 9.45 16.14
N LYS A 97 4.56 9.24 17.37
CA LYS A 97 3.29 9.66 17.97
C LYS A 97 3.60 10.40 19.27
N ASP A 98 3.18 11.65 19.38
CA ASP A 98 3.42 12.53 20.54
C ASP A 98 4.89 12.56 20.98
N GLY A 99 5.81 12.71 20.03
CA GLY A 99 7.25 12.77 20.27
C GLY A 99 7.94 11.42 20.53
N LYS A 100 7.19 10.33 20.69
CA LYS A 100 7.70 8.97 20.94
C LYS A 100 7.58 8.10 19.70
N SER A 101 8.39 7.04 19.59
CA SER A 101 8.24 6.06 18.49
C SER A 101 6.83 5.49 18.44
N VAL A 102 6.30 5.27 17.24
CA VAL A 102 4.98 4.62 17.08
C VAL A 102 5.03 3.21 17.67
N PRO A 103 4.11 2.85 18.58
CA PRO A 103 4.05 1.50 19.15
C PRO A 103 3.67 0.44 18.11
N LYS A 104 4.11 -0.81 18.30
CA LYS A 104 3.86 -1.90 17.34
C LYS A 104 2.38 -2.20 17.20
N GLU A 105 1.63 -2.16 18.29
CA GLU A 105 0.17 -2.34 18.36
C GLU A 105 -0.60 -1.27 17.56
N GLU A 106 -0.02 -0.09 17.39
CA GLU A 106 -0.57 1.01 16.60
C GLU A 106 -0.14 0.97 15.13
N GLY A 107 0.70 -0.01 14.76
CA GLY A 107 1.22 -0.19 13.41
C GLY A 107 2.63 0.34 13.19
N GLY A 108 3.38 0.60 14.26
CA GLY A 108 4.80 0.93 14.19
C GLY A 108 5.65 -0.26 13.69
N PRO A 109 6.89 -0.01 13.26
CA PRO A 109 7.64 1.23 13.48
C PRO A 109 7.42 2.30 12.39
N LEU A 110 6.67 1.98 11.34
CA LEU A 110 6.32 2.88 10.25
C LEU A 110 4.87 2.64 9.81
N LYS A 111 4.06 3.69 9.77
CA LYS A 111 2.69 3.67 9.24
C LYS A 111 2.42 4.94 8.45
N ILE A 112 1.32 4.99 7.71
CA ILE A 112 0.87 6.25 7.14
C ILE A 112 -0.06 6.98 8.11
N ALA A 113 0.08 8.30 8.16
CA ALA A 113 -0.93 9.21 8.68
C ALA A 113 -1.34 10.14 7.54
N VAL A 114 -2.63 10.38 7.40
CA VAL A 114 -3.24 11.10 6.27
C VAL A 114 -4.02 12.28 6.84
N GLU A 115 -4.07 13.41 6.14
CA GLU A 115 -4.85 14.56 6.60
C GLU A 115 -6.30 14.18 6.97
N GLN A 116 -6.85 14.80 8.02
CA GLN A 116 -8.12 14.37 8.62
C GLN A 116 -9.32 14.45 7.68
N ASN A 117 -9.27 15.35 6.70
CA ASN A 117 -10.38 15.58 5.78
C ASN A 117 -10.43 14.55 4.65
N TYR A 118 -9.37 13.75 4.49
CA TYR A 118 -9.29 12.75 3.44
C TYR A 118 -9.65 11.35 3.94
N GLY A 119 -10.80 10.86 3.45
CA GLY A 119 -11.23 9.48 3.65
C GLY A 119 -11.51 9.13 5.12
N CYS A 120 -11.43 7.83 5.42
CA CYS A 120 -11.62 7.29 6.76
C CYS A 120 -10.26 7.00 7.39
N LYS A 121 -10.12 7.19 8.71
CA LYS A 121 -8.91 6.81 9.46
C LYS A 121 -8.56 5.33 9.35
N CYS A 122 -9.52 4.48 8.99
CA CYS A 122 -9.28 3.09 8.64
C CYS A 122 -8.30 2.91 7.46
N ASN A 123 -8.07 3.96 6.67
CA ASN A 123 -7.07 3.99 5.59
C ASN A 123 -5.65 4.26 6.11
N TRP A 124 -5.45 4.55 7.40
CA TRP A 124 -4.12 4.79 7.98
C TRP A 124 -3.37 3.47 8.15
N LEU A 125 -2.90 2.97 7.01
CA LEU A 125 -2.22 1.70 6.84
C LEU A 125 -1.04 1.56 7.82
N LYS A 126 -1.02 0.42 8.52
CA LYS A 126 -0.04 0.03 9.52
C LYS A 126 1.08 -0.80 8.90
N ASN A 127 2.25 -0.85 9.55
CA ASN A 127 3.38 -1.72 9.17
C ASN A 127 3.78 -1.51 7.69
N LEU A 128 3.96 -0.25 7.30
CA LEU A 128 4.24 0.15 5.92
C LEU A 128 5.52 -0.52 5.41
N LYS A 129 5.45 -1.11 4.22
CA LYS A 129 6.57 -1.81 3.58
C LYS A 129 6.88 -1.33 2.17
N ILE A 130 5.90 -0.86 1.41
CA ILE A 130 6.12 -0.31 0.07
C ILE A 130 5.34 1.00 -0.08
N VAL A 131 5.99 1.99 -0.68
CA VAL A 131 5.39 3.22 -1.21
C VAL A 131 5.61 3.22 -2.72
N GLU A 132 4.56 3.08 -3.50
CA GLU A 132 4.64 3.04 -4.97
C GLU A 132 3.94 4.25 -5.56
N PHE A 133 4.69 5.03 -6.35
CA PHE A 133 4.18 6.16 -7.10
C PHE A 133 3.67 5.68 -8.46
N ILE A 134 2.42 6.04 -8.76
CA ILE A 134 1.68 5.49 -9.90
C ILE A 134 1.30 6.63 -10.84
N ASP A 135 1.62 6.41 -12.11
CA ASP A 135 1.06 7.13 -13.24
C ASP A 135 -0.35 6.61 -13.56
N ALA A 136 -1.35 7.48 -13.49
CA ALA A 136 -2.73 7.13 -13.76
C ALA A 136 -2.96 6.69 -15.21
N GLU A 137 -2.15 7.16 -16.17
CA GLU A 137 -2.25 6.77 -17.58
C GLU A 137 -1.78 5.34 -17.84
N ASN A 138 -0.94 4.77 -16.96
CA ASN A 138 -0.38 3.43 -17.10
C ASN A 138 -0.90 2.43 -16.06
N SER A 139 -1.98 2.78 -15.35
CA SER A 139 -2.65 1.94 -14.37
C SER A 139 -4.11 1.67 -14.75
N PHE A 140 -4.76 0.76 -14.03
CA PHE A 140 -6.22 0.70 -14.01
C PHE A 140 -6.74 0.87 -12.58
N SER A 141 -7.96 1.39 -12.43
CA SER A 141 -8.61 1.55 -11.13
C SER A 141 -9.79 0.62 -10.94
N ILE A 142 -10.11 0.30 -9.69
CA ILE A 142 -11.37 -0.31 -9.29
C ILE A 142 -12.11 0.60 -8.31
N TYR A 143 -13.38 0.90 -8.62
CA TYR A 143 -14.15 1.90 -7.87
C TYR A 143 -15.66 1.60 -7.92
N GLY A 144 -16.46 2.42 -7.22
CA GLY A 144 -17.93 2.29 -7.16
C GLY A 144 -18.39 1.69 -5.83
N GLU A 145 -19.21 0.64 -5.86
CA GLU A 145 -19.71 -0.04 -4.67
C GLU A 145 -18.69 -1.02 -4.07
N VAL A 146 -17.53 -0.47 -3.71
CA VAL A 146 -16.40 -1.12 -3.03
C VAL A 146 -16.08 -0.38 -1.73
N PHE A 147 -15.43 -1.04 -0.78
CA PHE A 147 -14.91 -0.36 0.42
C PHE A 147 -13.56 0.32 0.15
N ASN A 148 -12.75 -0.26 -0.74
CA ASN A 148 -11.43 0.25 -1.10
C ASN A 148 -11.40 0.59 -2.60
N ILE A 149 -11.30 1.88 -2.91
CA ILE A 149 -10.93 2.32 -4.26
C ILE A 149 -9.43 2.08 -4.41
N LEU A 150 -9.05 1.30 -5.41
CA LEU A 150 -7.66 0.88 -5.61
C LEU A 150 -7.21 1.19 -7.03
N TYR A 151 -5.95 1.55 -7.16
CA TYR A 151 -5.24 1.68 -8.42
C TYR A 151 -4.20 0.56 -8.51
N PHE A 152 -4.04 -0.01 -9.69
CA PHE A 152 -3.10 -1.09 -9.96
C PHE A 152 -2.20 -0.67 -11.12
N SER A 153 -0.93 -0.44 -10.81
CA SER A 153 0.16 -0.44 -11.78
C SER A 153 0.40 -1.87 -12.30
N PRO A 154 1.20 -2.04 -13.37
CA PRO A 154 1.59 -3.37 -13.83
C PRO A 154 2.28 -4.19 -12.73
N ARG A 155 3.06 -3.52 -11.87
CA ARG A 155 3.79 -4.13 -10.77
C ARG A 155 2.85 -4.57 -9.65
N ASP A 156 1.76 -3.84 -9.40
CA ASP A 156 0.78 -4.18 -8.37
C ASP A 156 0.09 -5.53 -8.61
N LEU A 157 0.18 -6.13 -9.80
CA LEU A 157 -0.25 -7.53 -10.02
C LEU A 157 0.52 -8.53 -9.14
N ASN A 158 1.65 -8.13 -8.57
CA ASN A 158 2.46 -8.94 -7.66
C ASN A 158 2.02 -8.87 -6.19
N VAL A 159 1.12 -7.93 -5.82
CA VAL A 159 0.64 -7.75 -4.43
C VAL A 159 -0.11 -8.97 -3.87
N PHE A 160 -0.42 -9.95 -4.73
CA PHE A 160 -1.13 -11.16 -4.38
C PHE A 160 -0.22 -12.37 -4.09
N TYR A 161 1.10 -12.14 -4.05
CA TYR A 161 2.10 -13.20 -3.90
C TYR A 161 3.04 -12.90 -2.72
N SER A 162 3.92 -11.91 -2.83
CA SER A 162 4.83 -11.51 -1.75
C SER A 162 5.41 -10.11 -1.98
N ILE A 163 6.04 -9.53 -0.95
CA ILE A 163 6.82 -8.29 -1.07
C ILE A 163 7.95 -8.46 -2.10
N GLU A 164 8.62 -9.61 -2.09
CA GLU A 164 9.71 -9.91 -3.04
C GLU A 164 9.23 -9.90 -4.49
N ASP A 165 8.04 -10.47 -4.74
CA ASP A 165 7.47 -10.49 -6.09
C ASP A 165 7.12 -9.08 -6.59
N ILE A 166 6.73 -8.17 -5.69
CA ILE A 166 6.51 -6.75 -6.02
C ILE A 166 7.83 -6.08 -6.40
N ILE A 167 8.87 -6.28 -5.59
CA ILE A 167 10.21 -5.70 -5.83
C ILE A 167 10.79 -6.18 -7.16
N GLU A 168 10.74 -7.50 -7.40
CA GLU A 168 11.29 -8.12 -8.60
C GLU A 168 10.35 -8.05 -9.82
N ASN A 169 9.10 -7.63 -9.64
CA ASN A 169 8.07 -7.56 -10.69
C ASN A 169 7.90 -8.89 -11.46
N ARG A 170 7.73 -10.00 -10.73
CA ARG A 170 7.80 -11.36 -11.32
C ARG A 170 6.59 -11.76 -12.14
N HIS A 171 5.43 -11.21 -11.82
CA HIS A 171 4.14 -11.58 -12.38
C HIS A 171 3.54 -10.42 -13.16
N ASN A 172 2.97 -10.76 -14.31
CA ASN A 172 2.20 -9.83 -15.15
C ASN A 172 0.74 -10.24 -15.27
N ARG A 173 0.24 -11.12 -14.38
CA ARG A 173 -1.13 -11.62 -14.45
C ARG A 173 -1.67 -12.02 -13.09
N VAL A 174 -2.98 -11.90 -12.92
CA VAL A 174 -3.69 -12.37 -11.73
C VAL A 174 -5.14 -12.68 -12.05
N LYS A 175 -5.74 -13.60 -11.28
CA LYS A 175 -7.18 -13.87 -11.29
C LYS A 175 -7.97 -12.66 -10.78
N LEU A 176 -9.00 -12.26 -11.51
CA LEU A 176 -9.83 -11.08 -11.21
C LEU A 176 -10.44 -11.15 -9.81
N ASN A 177 -10.84 -12.32 -9.32
CA ASN A 177 -11.39 -12.43 -7.96
C ASN A 177 -10.41 -11.93 -6.90
N ARG A 178 -9.10 -12.14 -7.06
CA ARG A 178 -8.11 -11.62 -6.11
C ARG A 178 -8.13 -10.09 -6.04
N ILE A 179 -8.28 -9.43 -7.20
CA ILE A 179 -8.41 -7.97 -7.29
C ILE A 179 -9.74 -7.52 -6.65
N LEU A 180 -10.85 -8.18 -6.99
CA LEU A 180 -12.18 -7.85 -6.44
C LEU A 180 -12.25 -8.03 -4.92
N ASP A 181 -11.59 -9.08 -4.40
CA ASP A 181 -11.54 -9.37 -2.96
C ASP A 181 -10.69 -8.33 -2.21
N LYS A 182 -9.64 -7.79 -2.85
CA LYS A 182 -8.83 -6.70 -2.28
C LYS A 182 -9.57 -5.35 -2.27
N ALA A 183 -10.40 -5.08 -3.29
CA ALA A 183 -11.28 -3.90 -3.32
C ALA A 183 -12.46 -4.02 -2.32
N ILE A 184 -12.81 -5.24 -1.91
CA ILE A 184 -13.93 -5.56 -1.02
C ILE A 184 -15.25 -5.01 -1.59
N CYS A 185 -15.84 -5.74 -2.53
CA CYS A 185 -17.17 -5.39 -3.07
C CYS A 185 -18.23 -5.36 -1.95
N LYS A 186 -19.10 -4.35 -1.94
CA LYS A 186 -20.23 -4.28 -1.00
C LYS A 186 -21.28 -5.33 -1.37
N SER A 187 -22.00 -5.83 -0.37
CA SER A 187 -22.98 -6.91 -0.53
C SER A 187 -24.13 -6.62 -1.50
N LYS A 188 -24.42 -5.34 -1.76
CA LYS A 188 -25.46 -4.89 -2.69
C LYS A 188 -24.99 -4.79 -4.15
N ALA A 189 -23.69 -4.99 -4.41
CA ALA A 189 -23.15 -4.90 -5.76
C ALA A 189 -23.60 -6.10 -6.60
N GLU A 190 -24.11 -5.82 -7.79
CA GLU A 190 -24.66 -6.82 -8.71
C GLU A 190 -24.05 -6.72 -10.11
N LYS A 191 -23.47 -5.56 -10.47
CA LYS A 191 -22.93 -5.32 -11.81
C LYS A 191 -21.44 -4.98 -11.76
N ILE A 192 -20.72 -5.43 -12.78
CA ILE A 192 -19.34 -5.02 -13.05
C ILE A 192 -19.25 -4.42 -14.46
N THR A 193 -18.71 -3.21 -14.54
CA THR A 193 -18.48 -2.51 -15.80
C THR A 193 -16.98 -2.38 -16.04
N PHE A 194 -16.49 -2.95 -17.14
CA PHE A 194 -15.13 -2.72 -17.62
C PHE A 194 -15.12 -1.50 -18.53
N ILE A 195 -14.25 -0.54 -18.21
CA ILE A 195 -14.03 0.69 -18.97
C ILE A 195 -12.71 0.50 -19.72
N THR A 196 -12.78 0.56 -21.04
CA THR A 196 -11.66 0.41 -21.97
C THR A 196 -11.55 1.66 -22.85
N GLU A 197 -10.46 1.80 -23.59
CA GLU A 197 -10.33 2.84 -24.62
C GLU A 197 -11.44 2.79 -25.68
N LYS A 198 -11.97 1.59 -25.97
CA LYS A 198 -13.02 1.35 -26.96
C LYS A 198 -14.43 1.58 -26.41
N GLY A 199 -14.58 1.87 -25.12
CA GLY A 199 -15.86 2.10 -24.45
C GLY A 199 -16.09 1.20 -23.24
N ARG A 200 -17.36 1.07 -22.85
CA ARG A 200 -17.79 0.37 -21.63
C ARG A 200 -18.42 -0.98 -21.98
N LYS A 201 -18.13 -2.02 -21.19
CA LYS A 201 -18.80 -3.32 -21.26
C LYS A 201 -19.28 -3.74 -19.88
N ASP A 202 -20.56 -4.07 -19.80
CA ASP A 202 -21.25 -4.39 -18.55
C ASP A 202 -21.49 -5.91 -18.47
N PHE A 203 -21.34 -6.48 -17.28
CA PHE A 203 -21.59 -7.89 -16.97
C PHE A 203 -22.25 -8.03 -15.60
N ASP A 204 -22.89 -9.17 -15.36
CA ASP A 204 -23.29 -9.60 -14.02
C ASP A 204 -22.05 -9.91 -13.17
N LEU A 205 -22.00 -9.37 -11.95
CA LEU A 205 -20.85 -9.52 -11.07
C LEU A 205 -20.65 -10.98 -10.62
N ARG A 206 -21.74 -11.73 -10.41
CA ARG A 206 -21.66 -13.13 -9.98
C ARG A 206 -21.13 -14.00 -11.09
N GLU A 207 -21.63 -13.82 -12.32
CA GLU A 207 -21.12 -14.53 -13.50
C GLU A 207 -19.62 -14.30 -13.68
N ILE A 208 -19.16 -13.05 -13.55
CA ILE A 208 -17.73 -12.73 -13.64
C ILE A 208 -16.93 -13.35 -12.49
N ARG A 209 -17.48 -13.39 -11.27
CA ARG A 209 -16.82 -14.06 -10.14
C ARG A 209 -16.74 -15.57 -10.32
N ASP A 210 -17.73 -16.19 -10.97
CA ASP A 210 -17.74 -17.61 -11.27
C ASP A 210 -16.76 -17.97 -12.39
N ILE A 211 -16.71 -17.15 -13.46
CA ILE A 211 -15.72 -17.30 -14.55
C ILE A 211 -14.30 -17.06 -14.02
N ASN A 212 -14.14 -16.11 -13.11
CA ASN A 212 -12.87 -15.68 -12.51
C ASN A 212 -11.75 -15.53 -13.55
N PRO A 213 -11.93 -14.62 -14.54
CA PRO A 213 -10.98 -14.49 -15.63
C PRO A 213 -9.63 -13.94 -15.14
N GLU A 214 -8.59 -14.07 -15.95
CA GLU A 214 -7.29 -13.44 -15.66
C GLU A 214 -7.22 -12.05 -16.25
N ILE A 215 -6.77 -11.09 -15.44
CA ILE A 215 -6.20 -9.84 -15.90
C ILE A 215 -4.73 -10.10 -16.20
N VAL A 216 -4.28 -9.70 -17.39
CA VAL A 216 -2.89 -9.81 -17.85
C VAL A 216 -2.42 -8.43 -18.29
N TYR A 217 -1.23 -8.04 -17.86
CA TYR A 217 -0.52 -6.88 -18.38
C TYR A 217 0.39 -7.29 -19.54
N ASP A 218 0.07 -6.78 -20.73
CA ASP A 218 0.88 -6.87 -21.95
C ASP A 218 0.61 -5.62 -22.79
N ASN A 219 1.48 -4.62 -22.65
CA ASN A 219 1.33 -3.27 -23.23
C ASN A 219 -0.04 -2.62 -22.94
N GLY A 220 -0.64 -2.97 -21.80
CA GLY A 220 -2.00 -2.62 -21.39
C GLY A 220 -2.62 -3.73 -20.54
N PHE A 221 -3.64 -3.40 -19.75
CA PHE A 221 -4.37 -4.39 -18.96
C PHE A 221 -5.47 -5.04 -19.79
N ASN A 222 -5.41 -6.36 -19.92
CA ASN A 222 -6.26 -7.12 -20.80
C ASN A 222 -6.96 -8.25 -20.03
N ILE A 223 -8.18 -8.59 -20.44
CA ILE A 223 -8.85 -9.84 -20.06
C ILE A 223 -9.17 -10.61 -21.34
N PRO A 224 -8.24 -11.46 -21.81
CA PRO A 224 -8.37 -12.13 -23.11
C PRO A 224 -9.64 -13.01 -23.21
N SER A 225 -10.00 -13.70 -22.13
CA SER A 225 -11.18 -14.59 -22.11
C SER A 225 -12.52 -13.86 -22.29
N LEU A 226 -12.55 -12.54 -22.09
CA LEU A 226 -13.72 -11.68 -22.29
C LEU A 226 -13.58 -10.76 -23.51
N ASN A 227 -12.49 -10.91 -24.29
CA ASN A 227 -12.15 -10.02 -25.39
C ASN A 227 -12.18 -8.53 -24.95
N LEU A 228 -11.51 -8.25 -23.83
CA LEU A 228 -11.33 -6.92 -23.27
C LEU A 228 -9.85 -6.55 -23.35
N GLU A 229 -9.57 -5.42 -23.98
CA GLU A 229 -8.23 -4.87 -24.18
C GLU A 229 -8.15 -3.47 -23.58
N ASN A 230 -6.96 -3.09 -23.10
CA ASN A 230 -6.66 -1.75 -22.57
C ASN A 230 -7.70 -1.26 -21.55
N ILE A 231 -7.95 -2.08 -20.54
CA ILE A 231 -8.82 -1.75 -19.41
C ILE A 231 -8.19 -0.57 -18.66
N ARG A 232 -8.95 0.51 -18.52
CA ARG A 232 -8.59 1.72 -17.77
C ARG A 232 -9.23 1.74 -16.38
N ALA A 233 -10.40 1.13 -16.24
CA ALA A 233 -11.05 1.02 -14.94
C ALA A 233 -12.10 -0.10 -14.89
N ILE A 234 -12.41 -0.51 -13.67
CA ILE A 234 -13.48 -1.46 -13.31
C ILE A 234 -14.42 -0.74 -12.35
N LYS A 235 -15.66 -0.50 -12.77
CA LYS A 235 -16.70 0.06 -11.92
C LYS A 235 -17.59 -1.06 -11.38
N ILE A 236 -17.69 -1.16 -10.07
CA ILE A 236 -18.61 -2.04 -9.36
C ILE A 236 -19.88 -1.25 -9.01
N GLU A 237 -21.06 -1.81 -9.27
CA GLU A 237 -22.36 -1.17 -9.04
C GLU A 237 -23.32 -2.11 -8.33
#